data_AF-A0A355AQU7-F1
#
_entry.id   AF-A0A355AQU7-F1
#
_cell.length_a   1.000
_cell.length_b   1.000
_cell.length_c   1.000
_cell.angle_alpha   90.00
_cell.angle_beta   90.00
_cell.angle_gamma   90.00
#
_symmetry.space_group_name_H-M   'P 1'
#
loop_
_entity.id
_entity.type
_entity.pdbx_description
1 polymer ?
#
loop_
_entity_poly.entity_id
_entity_poly.type
_entity_poly.pdbx_seq_one_letter_code
_entity_poly.pdbx_strand_id
1 'polypeptide(L)'
;MTDRIPVIDLAPFISGDSGARAQAAMELGWAAQTIGFAVVAGHGIDPIIGTALRDVALGFFDLPLEEKIVIRRPKNDQNRGYIPYGEETLVRMAGGDSPPDYKEVFAIGPDSVPDEPYFTGPGSYPSFAPNLWPAAPENLRPRMLAYWKSMETLMRILAEALAISLSLPDDTFADILDHTHTSQLRLLHYPAVRGDAEPGQLRAGAHTDVGMMTILRN
;
A
#
# COMPACT_ATOMS: atom_id res chain seq x y z
N MET A 1 -7.52 22.71 -19.74
CA MET A 1 -6.45 21.86 -19.18
C MET A 1 -6.98 20.45 -19.21
N THR A 2 -6.22 19.48 -19.69
CA THR A 2 -6.69 18.08 -19.70
C THR A 2 -6.53 17.51 -18.29
N ASP A 3 -7.64 17.34 -17.58
CA ASP A 3 -7.75 16.68 -16.26
C ASP A 3 -7.49 15.16 -16.34
N ARG A 4 -6.49 14.73 -17.12
CA ARG A 4 -6.18 13.32 -17.33
C ARG A 4 -4.98 12.95 -16.49
N ILE A 5 -5.13 11.91 -15.67
CA ILE A 5 -4.02 11.28 -14.96
C ILE A 5 -3.04 10.73 -16.02
N PRO A 6 -1.76 11.15 -16.03
CA PRO A 6 -0.79 10.71 -17.02
C PRO A 6 -0.45 9.22 -16.83
N VAL A 7 -0.12 8.56 -17.93
CA VAL A 7 0.46 7.20 -17.92
C VAL A 7 1.95 7.34 -18.20
N ILE A 8 2.78 6.94 -17.25
CA ILE A 8 4.23 7.07 -17.29
C ILE A 8 4.84 5.69 -17.51
N ASP A 9 5.65 5.55 -18.55
CA ASP A 9 6.35 4.29 -18.85
C ASP A 9 7.66 4.18 -18.08
N LEU A 10 7.77 3.15 -17.24
CA LEU A 10 8.96 2.86 -16.43
C LEU A 10 9.90 1.84 -17.09
N ALA A 11 9.60 1.37 -18.31
CA ALA A 11 10.50 0.46 -19.04
C ALA A 11 11.96 0.97 -19.16
N PRO A 12 12.24 2.29 -19.33
CA PRO A 12 13.61 2.81 -19.36
C PRO A 12 14.43 2.53 -18.10
N PHE A 13 13.79 2.48 -16.93
CA PHE A 13 14.45 2.16 -15.66
C PHE A 13 14.88 0.70 -15.57
N ILE A 14 14.26 -0.18 -16.36
CA ILE A 14 14.56 -1.62 -16.41
C ILE A 14 15.59 -1.93 -17.50
N SER A 15 15.49 -1.25 -18.65
CA SER A 15 16.40 -1.46 -19.78
C SER A 15 17.74 -0.73 -19.66
N GLY A 16 17.83 0.30 -18.80
CA GLY A 16 19.03 1.10 -18.60
C GLY A 16 19.24 2.23 -19.62
N ASP A 17 18.19 2.64 -20.35
CA ASP A 17 18.26 3.78 -21.28
C ASP A 17 18.27 5.10 -20.51
N SER A 18 19.44 5.74 -20.40
CA SER A 18 19.63 6.93 -19.57
C SER A 18 18.86 8.16 -20.06
N GLY A 19 18.71 8.34 -21.38
CA GLY A 19 17.96 9.47 -21.94
C GLY A 19 16.47 9.34 -21.68
N ALA A 20 15.94 8.14 -21.87
CA ALA A 20 14.52 7.86 -21.61
C ALA A 20 14.18 7.82 -20.10
N ARG A 21 15.12 7.42 -19.22
CA ARG A 21 14.97 7.51 -17.75
C ARG A 21 14.72 8.93 -17.27
N ALA A 22 15.52 9.89 -17.74
CA ALA A 22 15.37 11.29 -17.34
C ALA A 22 14.01 11.87 -17.75
N GLN A 23 13.53 11.53 -18.95
CA GLN A 23 12.22 11.98 -19.42
C GLN A 23 11.07 11.43 -18.54
N ALA A 24 11.07 10.11 -18.28
CA ALA A 24 10.06 9.49 -17.42
C ALA A 24 10.08 10.04 -15.98
N ALA A 25 11.28 10.31 -15.43
CA ALA A 25 11.43 10.96 -14.13
C ALA A 25 10.80 12.37 -14.11
N MET A 26 11.06 13.19 -15.13
CA MET A 26 10.51 14.53 -15.22
C MET A 26 8.98 14.53 -15.35
N GLU A 27 8.42 13.58 -16.11
CA GLU A 27 6.97 13.38 -16.21
C GLU A 27 6.34 12.99 -14.86
N LEU A 28 7.01 12.11 -14.11
CA LEU A 28 6.58 11.72 -12.76
C LEU A 28 6.62 12.88 -11.78
N GLY A 29 7.71 13.64 -11.78
CA GLY A 29 7.84 14.84 -10.95
C GLY A 29 6.79 15.89 -11.28
N TRP A 30 6.52 16.12 -12.56
CA TRP A 30 5.45 17.02 -13.00
C TRP A 30 4.07 16.55 -12.52
N ALA A 31 3.76 15.25 -12.66
CA ALA A 31 2.50 14.68 -12.21
C ALA A 31 2.32 14.81 -10.68
N ALA A 32 3.39 14.57 -9.92
CA ALA A 32 3.40 14.73 -8.47
C ALA A 32 3.14 16.19 -8.03
N GLN A 33 3.72 17.17 -8.72
CA GLN A 33 3.57 18.59 -8.38
C GLN A 33 2.23 19.21 -8.80
N THR A 34 1.59 18.68 -9.85
CA THR A 34 0.41 19.31 -10.45
C THR A 34 -0.89 18.56 -10.18
N ILE A 35 -0.88 17.22 -10.28
CA ILE A 35 -2.08 16.37 -10.17
C ILE A 35 -2.07 15.62 -8.83
N GLY A 36 -0.89 15.24 -8.35
CA GLY A 36 -0.70 14.37 -7.18
C GLY A 36 -0.88 12.87 -7.49
N PHE A 37 -1.16 12.51 -8.76
CA PHE A 37 -1.38 11.13 -9.20
C PHE A 37 -0.79 10.87 -10.59
N ALA A 38 -0.33 9.64 -10.81
CA ALA A 38 0.04 9.09 -12.10
C ALA A 38 -0.34 7.61 -12.17
N VAL A 39 -0.59 7.11 -13.38
CA VAL A 39 -0.58 5.67 -13.67
C VAL A 39 0.82 5.32 -14.16
N VAL A 40 1.37 4.20 -13.69
CA VAL A 40 2.67 3.71 -14.18
C VAL A 40 2.49 2.43 -14.97
N ALA A 41 3.20 2.33 -16.09
CA ALA A 41 3.24 1.17 -16.98
C ALA A 41 4.69 0.71 -17.20
N GLY A 42 4.88 -0.42 -17.87
CA GLY A 42 6.22 -0.91 -18.21
C GLY A 42 7.11 -1.24 -17.02
N HIS A 43 6.56 -1.32 -15.80
CA HIS A 43 7.30 -1.52 -14.55
C HIS A 43 7.81 -2.96 -14.33
N GLY A 44 7.67 -3.85 -15.30
CA GLY A 44 8.28 -5.20 -15.29
C GLY A 44 7.69 -6.21 -14.29
N ILE A 45 6.68 -5.84 -13.50
CA ILE A 45 6.01 -6.76 -12.57
C ILE A 45 4.99 -7.58 -13.35
N ASP A 46 5.07 -8.90 -13.23
CA ASP A 46 4.12 -9.82 -13.85
C ASP A 46 2.69 -9.59 -13.30
N PRO A 47 1.70 -9.26 -14.15
CA PRO A 47 0.30 -9.08 -13.75
C PRO A 47 -0.31 -10.27 -13.01
N ILE A 48 0.24 -11.48 -13.18
CA ILE A 48 -0.23 -12.68 -12.47
C ILE A 48 -0.05 -12.56 -10.96
N ILE A 49 0.96 -11.82 -10.47
CA ILE A 49 1.23 -11.71 -9.03
C ILE A 49 0.08 -10.98 -8.34
N GLY A 50 -0.34 -9.84 -8.90
CA GLY A 50 -1.47 -9.06 -8.38
C GLY A 50 -2.81 -9.77 -8.56
N THR A 51 -3.01 -10.45 -9.69
CA THR A 51 -4.25 -11.20 -9.96
C THR A 51 -4.40 -12.38 -9.01
N ALA A 52 -3.34 -13.17 -8.83
CA ALA A 52 -3.34 -14.30 -7.90
C ALA A 52 -3.53 -13.86 -6.45
N LEU A 53 -2.98 -12.70 -6.04
CA LEU A 53 -3.24 -12.13 -4.72
C LEU A 53 -4.70 -11.69 -4.57
N ARG A 54 -5.27 -11.02 -5.57
CA ARG A 54 -6.67 -10.59 -5.54
C ARG A 54 -7.61 -11.78 -5.36
N ASP A 55 -7.41 -12.84 -6.12
CA ASP A 55 -8.31 -14.01 -6.09
C ASP A 55 -8.28 -14.72 -4.74
N VAL A 56 -7.09 -14.87 -4.12
CA VAL A 56 -6.98 -15.45 -2.77
C VAL A 56 -7.52 -14.50 -1.68
N ALA A 57 -7.35 -13.18 -1.85
CA ALA A 57 -7.88 -12.20 -0.92
C ALA A 57 -9.41 -12.22 -0.86
N LEU A 58 -10.09 -12.39 -2.00
CA LEU A 58 -11.54 -12.58 -2.03
C LEU A 58 -11.96 -13.79 -1.20
N GLY A 59 -11.25 -14.92 -1.35
CA GLY A 59 -11.49 -16.11 -0.53
C GLY A 59 -11.32 -15.89 0.98
N PHE A 60 -10.41 -15.01 1.40
CA PHE A 60 -10.30 -14.60 2.80
C PHE A 60 -11.49 -13.76 3.25
N PHE A 61 -11.90 -12.76 2.47
CA PHE A 61 -13.00 -11.87 2.85
C PHE A 61 -14.37 -12.57 2.84
N ASP A 62 -14.51 -13.64 2.04
CA ASP A 62 -15.69 -14.51 2.01
C ASP A 62 -15.82 -15.43 3.23
N LEU A 63 -14.79 -15.54 4.09
CA LEU A 63 -14.86 -16.34 5.33
C LEU A 63 -15.86 -15.75 6.34
N PRO A 64 -16.44 -16.60 7.21
CA PRO A 64 -17.21 -16.14 8.37
C PRO A 64 -16.41 -15.16 9.23
N LEU A 65 -17.11 -14.20 9.85
CA LEU A 65 -16.47 -13.18 10.71
C LEU A 65 -15.65 -13.83 11.83
N GLU A 66 -16.13 -14.93 12.38
CA GLU A 66 -15.51 -15.69 13.46
C GLU A 66 -14.13 -16.21 13.07
N GLU A 67 -13.90 -16.53 11.80
CA GLU A 67 -12.60 -16.97 11.29
C GLU A 67 -11.68 -15.78 11.04
N LYS A 68 -12.22 -14.67 10.50
CA LYS A 68 -11.45 -13.44 10.23
C LYS A 68 -10.99 -12.76 11.52
N ILE A 69 -11.83 -12.74 12.57
CA ILE A 69 -11.57 -12.01 13.81
C ILE A 69 -10.46 -12.65 14.66
N VAL A 70 -10.09 -13.90 14.38
CA VAL A 70 -8.95 -14.59 15.05
C VAL A 70 -7.65 -13.79 14.89
N ILE A 71 -7.50 -13.08 13.77
CA ILE A 71 -6.34 -12.25 13.47
C ILE A 71 -6.63 -10.75 13.58
N ARG A 72 -7.66 -10.35 14.34
CA ARG A 72 -7.99 -8.93 14.55
C ARG A 72 -6.77 -8.19 15.09
N ARG A 73 -6.52 -6.97 14.60
CA ARG A 73 -5.44 -6.13 15.10
C ARG A 73 -5.47 -6.01 16.64
N PRO A 74 -4.34 -6.11 17.36
CA PRO A 74 -4.34 -6.06 18.82
C PRO A 74 -4.59 -4.66 19.38
N LYS A 75 -4.22 -3.62 18.62
CA LYS A 75 -4.33 -2.20 18.99
C LYS A 75 -4.61 -1.36 17.75
N ASN A 76 -5.20 -0.18 17.92
CA ASN A 76 -5.59 0.70 16.82
C ASN A 76 -4.39 1.24 16.02
N ASP A 77 -3.24 1.46 16.67
CA ASP A 77 -2.00 1.92 16.06
C ASP A 77 -1.21 0.78 15.38
N GLN A 78 -1.51 -0.47 15.71
CA GLN A 78 -0.90 -1.64 15.08
C GLN A 78 -1.69 -2.05 13.83
N ASN A 79 -1.30 -1.51 12.67
CA ASN A 79 -1.85 -1.85 11.35
C ASN A 79 -1.37 -3.23 10.85
N ARG A 80 -1.63 -4.29 11.63
CA ARG A 80 -1.33 -5.69 11.30
C ARG A 80 -2.56 -6.55 11.58
N GLY A 81 -2.88 -7.45 10.67
CA GLY A 81 -4.03 -8.33 10.78
C GLY A 81 -5.32 -7.72 10.27
N TYR A 82 -6.44 -8.30 10.68
CA TYR A 82 -7.78 -7.97 10.22
C TYR A 82 -8.36 -6.76 10.98
N ILE A 83 -9.04 -5.89 10.23
CA ILE A 83 -9.78 -4.74 10.73
C ILE A 83 -11.21 -4.86 10.21
N PRO A 84 -12.20 -5.15 11.07
CA PRO A 84 -13.58 -5.36 10.65
C PRO A 84 -14.26 -4.07 10.21
N TYR A 85 -15.43 -4.22 9.59
CA TYR A 85 -16.38 -3.12 9.40
C TYR A 85 -16.62 -2.38 10.71
N GLY A 86 -16.76 -1.05 10.63
CA GLY A 86 -17.07 -0.25 11.82
C GLY A 86 -15.86 0.29 12.58
N GLU A 87 -14.63 -0.14 12.26
CA GLU A 87 -13.45 0.17 13.08
C GLU A 87 -12.55 1.31 12.58
N GLU A 88 -12.59 1.65 11.30
CA GLU A 88 -11.87 2.80 10.75
C GLU A 88 -12.83 3.93 10.43
N THR A 89 -12.42 5.17 10.69
CA THR A 89 -13.17 6.37 10.33
C THR A 89 -12.19 7.40 9.80
N LEU A 90 -11.82 7.30 8.52
CA LEU A 90 -10.72 8.09 7.96
C LEU A 90 -10.93 9.59 8.05
N VAL A 91 -12.18 10.08 7.97
CA VAL A 91 -12.47 11.51 8.15
C VAL A 91 -12.04 12.06 9.52
N ARG A 92 -11.95 11.23 10.57
CA ARG A 92 -11.47 11.66 11.89
C ARG A 92 -10.00 12.05 11.87
N MET A 93 -9.20 11.47 10.97
CA MET A 93 -7.80 11.88 10.79
C MET A 93 -7.68 13.31 10.24
N ALA A 94 -8.71 13.79 9.53
CA ALA A 94 -8.82 15.16 9.03
C ALA A 94 -9.66 16.07 9.97
N GLY A 95 -9.99 15.61 11.19
CA GLY A 95 -10.78 16.37 12.16
C GLY A 95 -12.30 16.40 11.89
N GLY A 96 -12.79 15.59 10.96
CA GLY A 96 -14.22 15.42 10.67
C GLY A 96 -14.90 14.35 11.55
N ASP A 97 -16.22 14.26 11.43
CA ASP A 97 -17.01 13.20 12.07
C ASP A 97 -17.96 12.56 11.04
N SER A 98 -18.01 11.24 11.03
CA SER A 98 -18.92 10.44 10.21
C SER A 98 -19.13 9.07 10.88
N PRO A 99 -20.16 8.31 10.45
CA PRO A 99 -20.19 6.88 10.69
C PRO A 99 -18.89 6.22 10.21
N PRO A 100 -18.47 5.08 10.82
CA PRO A 100 -17.28 4.36 10.39
C PRO A 100 -17.33 3.96 8.92
N ASP A 101 -16.14 3.88 8.30
CA ASP A 101 -15.96 3.52 6.92
C ASP A 101 -16.55 2.13 6.61
N TYR A 102 -17.32 2.04 5.53
CA TYR A 102 -17.96 0.81 5.06
C TYR A 102 -16.96 -0.05 4.26
N LYS A 103 -15.93 -0.54 4.97
CA LYS A 103 -14.86 -1.41 4.47
C LYS A 103 -14.32 -2.32 5.56
N GLU A 104 -13.78 -3.45 5.15
CA GLU A 104 -12.93 -4.30 5.98
C GLU A 104 -11.52 -4.36 5.38
N VAL A 105 -10.51 -4.59 6.22
CA VAL A 105 -9.09 -4.51 5.83
C VAL A 105 -8.33 -5.72 6.35
N PHE A 106 -7.40 -6.24 5.54
CA PHE A 106 -6.30 -7.07 6.04
C PHE A 106 -4.97 -6.39 5.70
N ALA A 107 -4.18 -6.06 6.73
CA ALA A 107 -2.93 -5.34 6.60
C ALA A 107 -1.72 -6.17 7.08
N ILE A 108 -0.61 -6.02 6.36
CA ILE A 108 0.70 -6.52 6.75
C ILE A 108 1.75 -5.40 6.63
N GLY A 109 2.92 -5.62 7.22
CA GLY A 109 4.13 -4.88 6.91
C GLY A 109 5.34 -5.81 6.77
N PRO A 110 6.55 -5.35 7.11
CA PRO A 110 7.76 -6.16 6.97
C PRO A 110 7.65 -7.50 7.71
N ASP A 111 7.88 -8.62 7.00
CA ASP A 111 7.83 -9.99 7.58
C ASP A 111 9.20 -10.45 8.10
N SER A 112 10.28 -9.92 7.54
CA SER A 112 11.66 -10.23 7.92
C SER A 112 12.25 -9.06 8.70
N VAL A 113 12.05 -9.07 10.02
CA VAL A 113 12.51 -8.03 10.94
C VAL A 113 13.73 -8.53 11.72
N PRO A 114 14.90 -7.90 11.62
CA PRO A 114 16.09 -8.26 12.40
C PRO A 114 15.88 -8.05 13.91
N ASP A 115 16.55 -8.88 14.72
CA ASP A 115 16.61 -8.69 16.18
C ASP A 115 17.67 -7.65 16.55
N GLU A 116 17.43 -6.40 16.16
CA GLU A 116 18.31 -5.27 16.42
C GLU A 116 17.54 -4.11 17.08
N PRO A 117 18.20 -3.25 17.88
CA PRO A 117 17.53 -2.19 18.64
C PRO A 117 16.68 -1.23 17.78
N TYR A 118 17.09 -1.01 16.53
CA TYR A 118 16.32 -0.18 15.59
C TYR A 118 14.93 -0.76 15.29
N PHE A 119 14.77 -2.08 15.30
CA PHE A 119 13.50 -2.72 14.97
C PHE A 119 12.70 -3.13 16.21
N THR A 120 13.38 -3.50 17.30
CA THR A 120 12.76 -4.04 18.51
C THR A 120 12.57 -3.00 19.61
N GLY A 121 13.12 -1.80 19.45
CA GLY A 121 13.04 -0.71 20.42
C GLY A 121 11.62 -0.10 20.56
N PRO A 122 11.34 0.62 21.67
CA PRO A 122 10.03 1.24 21.91
C PRO A 122 9.58 2.24 20.85
N GLY A 123 10.51 2.92 20.17
CA GLY A 123 10.19 3.87 19.10
C GLY A 123 9.83 3.22 17.77
N SER A 124 10.03 1.91 17.66
CA SER A 124 9.88 1.12 16.43
C SER A 124 8.58 0.34 16.41
N TYR A 125 8.01 0.09 17.59
CA TYR A 125 6.64 -0.39 17.73
C TYR A 125 5.65 0.74 17.44
N PRO A 126 4.56 0.51 16.68
CA PRO A 126 4.12 -0.77 16.11
C PRO A 126 4.60 -1.05 14.68
N SER A 127 5.47 -0.22 14.10
CA SER A 127 5.91 -0.30 12.70
C SER A 127 6.52 -1.64 12.30
N PHE A 128 7.20 -2.34 13.22
CA PHE A 128 7.79 -3.66 12.98
C PHE A 128 7.14 -4.78 13.80
N ALA A 129 5.90 -4.58 14.26
CA ALA A 129 5.15 -5.64 14.92
C ALA A 129 4.94 -6.84 13.96
N PRO A 130 5.00 -8.09 14.47
CA PRO A 130 4.79 -9.29 13.66
C PRO A 130 3.46 -9.26 12.90
N ASN A 131 3.49 -9.76 11.66
CA ASN A 131 2.29 -9.95 10.87
C ASN A 131 1.38 -11.03 11.50
N LEU A 132 0.07 -10.80 11.44
CA LEU A 132 -0.94 -11.75 11.92
C LEU A 132 -1.54 -12.47 10.72
N TRP A 133 -1.25 -13.77 10.60
CA TRP A 133 -1.63 -14.57 9.43
C TRP A 133 -2.84 -15.46 9.75
N PRO A 134 -3.87 -15.47 8.89
CA PRO A 134 -5.00 -16.39 9.07
C PRO A 134 -4.59 -17.80 8.66
N ALA A 135 -5.29 -18.81 9.19
CA ALA A 135 -5.07 -20.21 8.80
C ALA A 135 -5.56 -20.50 7.38
N ALA A 136 -6.63 -19.81 6.95
CA ALA A 136 -7.22 -19.94 5.63
C ALA A 136 -7.39 -18.56 4.97
N PRO A 137 -7.33 -18.50 3.62
CA PRO A 137 -6.85 -19.55 2.73
C PRO A 137 -5.31 -19.72 2.84
N GLU A 138 -4.83 -20.96 2.77
CA GLU A 138 -3.42 -21.33 3.05
C GLU A 138 -2.40 -20.56 2.19
N ASN A 139 -2.79 -20.23 0.95
CA ASN A 139 -1.96 -19.52 -0.01
C ASN A 139 -1.96 -17.99 0.18
N LEU A 140 -2.73 -17.42 1.11
CA LEU A 140 -2.79 -15.96 1.29
C LEU A 140 -1.44 -15.38 1.69
N ARG A 141 -0.78 -15.97 2.69
CA ARG A 141 0.54 -15.54 3.17
C ARG A 141 1.58 -15.52 2.04
N PRO A 142 1.87 -16.63 1.33
CA PRO A 142 2.88 -16.60 0.29
C PRO A 142 2.53 -15.64 -0.87
N ARG A 143 1.24 -15.44 -1.20
CA ARG A 143 0.83 -14.49 -2.25
C ARG A 143 1.02 -13.03 -1.83
N MET A 144 0.68 -12.69 -0.59
CA MET A 144 0.91 -11.35 -0.05
C MET A 144 2.40 -11.01 0.02
N LEU A 145 3.25 -11.96 0.44
CA LEU A 145 4.70 -11.76 0.49
C LEU A 145 5.34 -11.64 -0.91
N ALA A 146 4.84 -12.40 -1.89
CA ALA A 146 5.30 -12.27 -3.28
C ALA A 146 4.93 -10.90 -3.88
N TYR A 147 3.71 -10.42 -3.60
CA TYR A 147 3.27 -9.10 -4.03
C TYR A 147 4.04 -7.99 -3.31
N TRP A 148 4.25 -8.11 -2.00
CA TRP A 148 5.07 -7.20 -1.20
C TRP A 148 6.45 -6.98 -1.84
N LYS A 149 7.19 -8.07 -2.11
CA LYS A 149 8.52 -8.00 -2.74
C LYS A 149 8.50 -7.33 -4.11
N SER A 150 7.43 -7.55 -4.88
CA SER A 150 7.25 -6.90 -6.18
C SER A 150 7.03 -5.39 -6.02
N MET A 151 6.22 -4.98 -5.03
CA MET A 151 5.99 -3.57 -4.73
C MET A 151 7.24 -2.89 -4.15
N GLU A 152 8.08 -3.59 -3.38
CA GLU A 152 9.37 -3.07 -2.94
C GLU A 152 10.29 -2.73 -4.12
N THR A 153 10.30 -3.59 -5.14
CA THR A 153 11.09 -3.34 -6.36
C THR A 153 10.57 -2.10 -7.10
N LEU A 154 9.25 -2.00 -7.28
CA LEU A 154 8.64 -0.82 -7.93
C LEU A 154 8.83 0.46 -7.11
N MET A 155 8.69 0.39 -5.79
CA MET A 155 8.91 1.52 -4.88
C MET A 155 10.32 2.11 -5.05
N ARG A 156 11.34 1.26 -5.20
CA ARG A 156 12.72 1.71 -5.45
C ARG A 156 12.87 2.42 -6.79
N ILE A 157 12.27 1.88 -7.86
CA ILE A 157 12.27 2.53 -9.19
C ILE A 157 11.58 3.90 -9.13
N LEU A 158 10.44 4.00 -8.44
CA LEU A 158 9.71 5.25 -8.28
C LEU A 158 10.50 6.26 -7.46
N ALA A 159 11.18 5.82 -6.40
CA ALA A 159 12.00 6.69 -5.57
C ALA A 159 13.20 7.25 -6.34
N GLU A 160 13.84 6.41 -7.14
CA GLU A 160 14.92 6.81 -8.06
C GLU A 160 14.42 7.86 -9.06
N ALA A 161 13.27 7.61 -9.71
CA ALA A 161 12.64 8.55 -10.64
C ALA A 161 12.29 9.89 -9.96
N LEU A 162 11.79 9.86 -8.72
CA LEU A 162 11.50 11.06 -7.94
C LEU A 162 12.77 11.83 -7.61
N ALA A 163 13.86 11.16 -7.21
CA ALA A 163 15.14 11.80 -6.92
C ALA A 163 15.69 12.52 -8.17
N ILE A 164 15.67 11.86 -9.33
CA ILE A 164 16.08 12.45 -10.61
C ILE A 164 15.21 13.68 -10.93
N SER A 165 13.89 13.60 -10.73
CA SER A 165 12.97 14.72 -10.99
C SER A 165 13.25 15.95 -10.11
N LEU A 166 13.84 15.73 -8.94
CA LEU A 166 14.25 16.76 -7.99
C LEU A 166 15.68 17.25 -8.24
N SER A 167 16.36 16.77 -9.29
CA SER A 167 17.78 17.02 -9.56
C SER A 167 18.71 16.60 -8.41
N LEU A 168 18.36 15.50 -7.73
CA LEU A 168 19.15 14.86 -6.69
C LEU A 168 19.87 13.61 -7.25
N PRO A 169 20.90 13.09 -6.57
CA PRO A 169 21.46 11.76 -6.86
C PRO A 169 20.36 10.70 -6.90
N ASP A 170 20.42 9.76 -7.85
CA ASP A 170 19.34 8.78 -8.10
C ASP A 170 19.17 7.78 -6.93
N ASP A 171 20.19 7.64 -6.09
CA ASP A 171 20.21 6.84 -4.86
C ASP A 171 19.81 7.59 -3.59
N THR A 172 19.39 8.87 -3.67
CA THR A 172 19.10 9.72 -2.50
C THR A 172 18.17 9.09 -1.46
N PHE A 173 17.22 8.26 -1.91
CA PHE A 173 16.25 7.59 -1.04
C PHE A 173 16.52 6.11 -0.82
N ALA A 174 17.63 5.57 -1.34
CA ALA A 174 17.91 4.13 -1.30
C ALA A 174 17.98 3.61 0.15
N ASP A 175 18.72 4.30 1.02
CA ASP A 175 18.97 3.86 2.39
C ASP A 175 17.69 3.76 3.24
N ILE A 176 16.75 4.71 3.08
CA ILE A 176 15.48 4.70 3.84
C ILE A 176 14.49 3.66 3.31
N LEU A 177 14.68 3.19 2.08
CA LEU A 177 13.88 2.14 1.46
C LEU A 177 14.51 0.77 1.60
N ASP A 178 15.77 0.70 2.01
CA ASP A 178 16.49 -0.55 2.19
C ASP A 178 16.30 -1.08 3.60
N HIS A 179 15.44 -2.10 3.72
CA HIS A 179 15.24 -2.91 4.93
C HIS A 179 14.81 -2.18 6.21
N THR A 180 14.68 -0.85 6.18
CA THR A 180 14.29 0.02 7.31
C THR A 180 12.94 0.70 7.11
N HIS A 181 12.32 0.54 5.93
CA HIS A 181 11.03 1.14 5.64
C HIS A 181 9.90 0.49 6.44
N THR A 182 8.93 1.30 6.81
CA THR A 182 7.77 0.91 7.65
C THR A 182 6.49 0.75 6.83
N SER A 183 6.64 0.41 5.54
CA SER A 183 5.54 0.31 4.57
C SER A 183 4.41 -0.60 5.05
N GLN A 184 3.24 -0.41 4.46
CA GLN A 184 2.06 -1.22 4.75
C GLN A 184 1.44 -1.70 3.45
N LEU A 185 1.17 -3.00 3.36
CA LEU A 185 0.34 -3.57 2.30
C LEU A 185 -1.03 -3.82 2.89
N ARG A 186 -2.04 -3.20 2.29
CA ARG A 186 -3.42 -3.27 2.75
C ARG A 186 -4.28 -3.88 1.65
N LEU A 187 -4.98 -4.97 1.97
CA LEU A 187 -6.07 -5.50 1.19
C LEU A 187 -7.36 -4.90 1.71
N LEU A 188 -8.10 -4.21 0.86
CA LEU A 188 -9.34 -3.53 1.24
C LEU A 188 -10.50 -4.19 0.50
N HIS A 189 -11.55 -4.56 1.25
CA HIS A 189 -12.79 -5.07 0.68
C HIS A 189 -13.94 -4.11 0.98
N TYR A 190 -14.58 -3.66 -0.10
CA TYR A 190 -15.71 -2.74 -0.08
C TYR A 190 -16.97 -3.48 -0.56
N PRO A 191 -17.80 -4.00 0.35
CA PRO A 191 -18.96 -4.80 -0.03
C PRO A 191 -20.00 -3.96 -0.78
N ALA A 192 -20.91 -4.65 -1.47
CA ALA A 192 -22.08 -4.00 -2.05
C ALA A 192 -22.98 -3.45 -0.94
N VAL A 193 -23.42 -2.19 -1.09
CA VAL A 193 -24.36 -1.57 -0.14
C VAL A 193 -25.76 -2.12 -0.44
N ARG A 194 -26.39 -2.75 0.56
CA ARG A 194 -27.71 -3.42 0.38
C ARG A 194 -28.84 -2.69 1.12
N GLY A 195 -28.68 -1.40 1.39
CA GLY A 195 -29.63 -0.57 2.13
C GLY A 195 -29.37 -0.54 3.64
N ASP A 196 -28.24 -1.07 4.06
CA ASP A 196 -27.74 -1.17 5.44
C ASP A 196 -26.74 -0.06 5.80
N ALA A 197 -26.40 0.82 4.86
CA ALA A 197 -25.51 1.94 5.12
C ALA A 197 -26.21 3.04 5.92
N GLU A 198 -25.53 3.57 6.92
CA GLU A 198 -26.02 4.69 7.71
C GLU A 198 -26.05 5.99 6.89
N PRO A 199 -26.99 6.92 7.18
CA PRO A 199 -26.97 8.25 6.55
C PRO A 199 -25.61 8.94 6.71
N GLY A 200 -24.98 9.29 5.59
CA GLY A 200 -23.65 9.93 5.58
C GLY A 200 -22.46 8.97 5.74
N GLN A 201 -22.69 7.65 5.79
CA GLN A 201 -21.61 6.66 5.82
C GLN A 201 -20.85 6.62 4.50
N LEU A 202 -19.52 6.75 4.59
CA LEU A 202 -18.62 6.68 3.45
C LEU A 202 -17.97 5.30 3.38
N ARG A 203 -17.60 4.86 2.17
CA ARG A 203 -16.78 3.64 2.01
C ARG A 203 -15.36 3.82 2.51
N ALA A 204 -14.81 4.99 2.23
CA ALA A 204 -13.59 5.54 2.79
C ALA A 204 -13.72 7.06 2.78
N GLY A 205 -13.55 7.69 3.93
CA GLY A 205 -13.51 9.14 4.04
C GLY A 205 -12.41 9.80 3.20
N ALA A 206 -12.58 11.08 2.86
CA ALA A 206 -11.50 11.87 2.27
C ALA A 206 -10.31 11.97 3.24
N HIS A 207 -9.11 11.64 2.77
CA HIS A 207 -7.88 11.61 3.56
C HIS A 207 -6.65 11.70 2.65
N THR A 208 -5.49 11.92 3.26
CA THR A 208 -4.17 11.73 2.65
C THR A 208 -3.47 10.58 3.35
N ASP A 209 -2.80 9.72 2.59
CA ASP A 209 -1.94 8.70 3.17
C ASP A 209 -0.74 9.33 3.89
N VAL A 210 -0.21 8.59 4.87
CA VAL A 210 1.01 8.97 5.59
C VAL A 210 2.16 8.14 5.03
N GLY A 211 3.17 8.80 4.46
CA GLY A 211 4.36 8.14 3.93
C GLY A 211 4.97 8.89 2.75
N MET A 212 5.92 8.23 2.07
CA MET A 212 6.60 8.78 0.90
C MET A 212 5.76 8.65 -0.38
N MET A 213 5.08 7.51 -0.58
CA MET A 213 4.28 7.22 -1.76
C MET A 213 3.26 6.11 -1.50
N THR A 214 2.22 6.05 -2.33
CA THR A 214 1.23 4.96 -2.35
C THR A 214 1.19 4.33 -3.74
N ILE A 215 1.33 3.00 -3.80
CA ILE A 215 1.14 2.21 -5.03
C ILE A 215 -0.20 1.48 -4.92
N LEU A 216 -1.16 1.90 -5.74
CA LEU A 216 -2.49 1.29 -5.80
C LEU A 216 -2.63 0.46 -7.07
N ARG A 217 -3.06 -0.80 -6.91
CA ARG A 217 -3.45 -1.65 -8.04
C ARG A 217 -4.92 -1.42 -8.38
N ASN A 218 -5.21 -1.26 -9.67
CA ASN A 218 -6.58 -1.18 -10.19
C ASN A 218 -7.24 -2.55 -10.39
#